data_AF-A0A1G0WNX2-F1
#
_entry.id   AF-A0A1G0WNX2-F1
#
_cell.length_a   1.000
_cell.length_b   1.000
_cell.length_c   1.000
_cell.angle_alpha   90.00
_cell.angle_beta   90.00
_cell.angle_gamma   90.00
#
_symmetry.space_group_name_H-M   'P 1'
#
loop_
_entity.id
_entity.type
_entity.pdbx_description
1 polymer ?
#
loop_
_entity_poly.entity_id
_entity_poly.type
_entity_poly.pdbx_seq_one_letter_code
_entity_poly.pdbx_strand_id
1 'polypeptide(L)'
;MEKSTQKIVYTIGHSNHSIDYFIEILKTFNITCIIDVRSVPASAYNPQYNLEILQKALNKENISYLHFGEEFGARHTEKELLNPFGKVDFDKVRKTKTFLSGVERLKKGLEKGYTISLMCSEAEPFDCHRFSMISYYLARNGFNVLHILKDKTIITNDELEKKLLTKYVKQIPKTNLFEVFSENDQINLAYRLRNIDVAYDTINT
;
A
#
# COMPACT_ATOMS: atom_id res chain seq x y z
N MET A 1 -7.69 -22.36 -22.38
CA MET A 1 -7.94 -21.13 -21.58
C MET A 1 -6.90 -21.11 -20.48
N GLU A 2 -5.76 -20.45 -20.72
CA GLU A 2 -4.74 -20.29 -19.68
C GLU A 2 -5.36 -19.48 -18.54
N LYS A 3 -5.38 -20.05 -17.34
CA LYS A 3 -5.61 -19.27 -16.12
C LYS A 3 -4.48 -18.25 -16.07
N SER A 4 -4.78 -17.00 -16.44
CA SER A 4 -3.95 -15.85 -16.11
C SER A 4 -3.57 -15.96 -14.63
N THR A 5 -2.33 -16.35 -14.34
CA THR A 5 -1.82 -16.38 -12.98
C THR A 5 -1.73 -14.95 -12.50
N GLN A 6 -2.62 -14.55 -11.60
CA GLN A 6 -2.59 -13.22 -10.99
C GLN A 6 -1.18 -12.95 -10.43
N LYS A 7 -0.65 -11.76 -10.72
CA LYS A 7 0.69 -11.38 -10.27
C LYS A 7 0.65 -11.10 -8.77
N ILE A 8 1.41 -11.84 -7.97
CA ILE A 8 1.46 -11.65 -6.52
C ILE A 8 2.34 -10.44 -6.19
N VAL A 9 1.86 -9.56 -5.32
CA VAL A 9 2.62 -8.43 -4.76
C VAL A 9 2.46 -8.46 -3.25
N TYR A 10 3.59 -8.38 -2.54
CA TYR A 10 3.58 -8.28 -1.09
C TYR A 10 3.53 -6.83 -0.64
N THR A 11 3.08 -6.61 0.59
CA THR A 11 3.30 -5.33 1.28
C THR A 11 3.82 -5.58 2.68
N ILE A 12 4.58 -4.66 3.23
CA ILE A 12 5.13 -4.78 4.58
C ILE A 12 5.25 -3.41 5.26
N GLY A 13 5.08 -3.40 6.58
CA GLY A 13 5.36 -2.27 7.44
C GLY A 13 6.67 -2.45 8.16
N HIS A 14 7.59 -1.50 8.06
CA HIS A 14 8.86 -1.61 8.78
C HIS A 14 8.72 -1.35 10.28
N SER A 15 7.71 -0.56 10.70
CA SER A 15 7.44 -0.24 12.10
C SER A 15 8.73 0.23 12.81
N ASN A 16 8.99 -0.31 14.01
CA ASN A 16 10.23 -0.16 14.76
C ASN A 16 11.06 -1.46 14.78
N HIS A 17 10.87 -2.35 13.79
CA HIS A 17 11.63 -3.59 13.72
C HIS A 17 13.13 -3.32 13.64
N SER A 18 13.93 -4.16 14.30
CA SER A 18 15.37 -4.19 14.04
C SER A 18 15.60 -4.57 12.57
N ILE A 19 16.71 -4.10 12.01
CA ILE A 19 17.05 -4.40 10.61
C ILE A 19 17.17 -5.91 10.37
N ASP A 20 17.74 -6.64 11.33
CA ASP A 20 17.92 -8.10 11.25
C ASP A 20 16.57 -8.84 11.22
N TYR A 21 15.63 -8.44 12.07
CA TYR A 21 14.30 -9.04 12.09
C TYR A 21 13.53 -8.73 10.80
N PHE A 22 13.65 -7.50 10.29
CA PHE A 22 13.04 -7.13 9.02
C PHE A 22 13.59 -7.98 7.87
N ILE A 23 14.91 -8.13 7.76
CA ILE A 23 15.55 -9.01 6.78
C ILE A 23 15.08 -10.47 6.93
N GLU A 24 14.93 -10.97 8.15
CA GLU A 24 14.42 -12.31 8.41
C GLU A 24 12.98 -12.50 7.87
N ILE A 25 12.11 -11.51 8.08
CA ILE A 25 10.76 -11.50 7.50
C ILE A 25 10.86 -11.55 5.96
N LEU A 26 11.70 -10.70 5.35
CA LEU A 26 11.85 -10.65 3.89
C LEU A 26 12.30 -11.99 3.32
N LYS A 27 13.28 -12.64 3.96
CA LYS A 27 13.77 -13.96 3.56
C LYS A 27 12.71 -15.05 3.70
N THR A 28 11.88 -15.00 4.76
CA THR A 28 10.79 -15.95 4.97
C THR A 28 9.82 -15.99 3.77
N PHE A 29 9.57 -14.83 3.16
CA PHE A 29 8.69 -14.69 2.00
C PHE A 29 9.43 -14.65 0.65
N ASN A 30 10.73 -14.95 0.63
CA ASN A 30 11.59 -14.89 -0.55
C ASN A 30 11.52 -13.55 -1.29
N ILE A 31 11.38 -12.43 -0.56
CA ILE A 31 11.36 -11.09 -1.14
C ILE A 31 12.75 -10.77 -1.70
N THR A 32 12.83 -10.46 -2.99
CA THR A 32 14.07 -10.11 -3.68
C THR A 32 14.16 -8.63 -4.01
N CYS A 33 13.05 -7.89 -3.86
CA CYS A 33 13.03 -6.44 -4.04
C CYS A 33 12.05 -5.75 -3.08
N ILE A 34 12.55 -4.71 -2.41
CA ILE A 34 11.77 -3.73 -1.66
C ILE A 34 11.53 -2.51 -2.53
N ILE A 35 10.26 -2.15 -2.67
CA ILE A 35 9.85 -0.83 -3.17
C ILE A 35 9.38 -0.02 -1.96
N ASP A 36 10.15 0.98 -1.58
CA ASP A 36 9.77 1.92 -0.55
C ASP A 36 8.78 2.94 -1.10
N VAL A 37 7.56 2.95 -0.55
CA VAL A 37 6.48 3.85 -0.98
C VAL A 37 6.33 5.07 -0.09
N ARG A 38 7.21 5.27 0.90
CA ARG A 38 7.20 6.46 1.76
C ARG A 38 7.54 7.68 0.90
N SER A 39 6.77 8.76 1.01
CA SER A 39 7.09 10.03 0.32
C SER A 39 8.49 10.53 0.70
N VAL A 40 8.86 10.39 1.97
CA VAL A 40 10.21 10.72 2.47
C VAL A 40 10.76 9.52 3.26
N PRO A 41 11.79 8.82 2.75
CA PRO A 41 12.36 7.62 3.37
C PRO A 41 13.41 7.98 4.43
N ALA A 42 13.01 8.81 5.40
CA ALA A 42 13.87 9.25 6.50
C ALA A 42 13.10 9.28 7.83
N SER A 43 13.77 8.88 8.92
CA SER A 43 13.24 8.85 10.27
C SER A 43 14.36 9.04 11.30
N ALA A 44 14.18 10.01 12.21
CA ALA A 44 15.07 10.15 13.36
C ALA A 44 14.85 9.05 14.41
N TYR A 45 13.62 8.55 14.54
CA TYR A 45 13.25 7.50 15.49
C TYR A 45 13.69 6.11 15.05
N ASN A 46 13.66 5.83 13.74
CA ASN A 46 14.09 4.56 13.18
C ASN A 46 15.17 4.77 12.11
N PRO A 47 16.38 5.21 12.50
CA PRO A 47 17.43 5.58 11.55
C PRO A 47 17.91 4.41 10.69
N GLN A 48 17.71 3.16 11.12
CA GLN A 48 17.99 1.97 10.32
C GLN A 48 17.14 1.88 9.04
N TYR A 49 16.02 2.59 8.98
CA TYR A 49 15.17 2.69 7.80
C TYR A 49 15.39 3.99 7.00
N ASN A 50 16.45 4.76 7.28
CA ASN A 50 16.86 5.82 6.38
C ASN A 50 17.39 5.20 5.09
N LEU A 51 17.07 5.82 3.94
CA LEU A 51 17.33 5.29 2.61
C LEU A 51 18.70 4.64 2.45
N GLU A 52 19.78 5.38 2.73
CA GLU A 52 21.14 4.88 2.51
C GLU A 52 21.49 3.67 3.39
N ILE A 53 21.05 3.71 4.66
CA ILE A 53 21.32 2.65 5.63
C ILE A 53 20.55 1.39 5.27
N LEU A 54 19.26 1.54 4.96
CA LEU A 54 18.38 0.44 4.58
C LEU A 54 18.84 -0.19 3.26
N GLN A 55 19.12 0.62 2.24
CA GLN A 55 19.60 0.14 0.95
C GLN A 55 20.91 -0.66 1.10
N LYS A 56 21.87 -0.16 1.90
CA LYS A 56 23.11 -0.88 2.17
C LYS A 56 22.88 -2.21 2.88
N ALA A 57 21.96 -2.25 3.85
CA ALA A 57 21.62 -3.48 4.56
C ALA A 57 20.97 -4.52 3.65
N LEU A 58 20.00 -4.10 2.82
CA LEU A 58 19.31 -4.98 1.87
C LEU A 58 20.25 -5.51 0.77
N ASN A 59 21.13 -4.66 0.23
CA ASN A 59 22.08 -5.05 -0.81
C ASN A 59 23.06 -6.14 -0.34
N LYS A 60 23.47 -6.13 0.95
CA LYS A 60 24.30 -7.21 1.53
C LYS A 60 23.62 -8.57 1.48
N GLU A 61 22.29 -8.58 1.48
CA GLU A 61 21.45 -9.78 1.43
C GLU A 61 20.95 -10.08 0.02
N ASN A 62 21.47 -9.39 -1.00
CA ASN A 62 21.03 -9.47 -2.40
C ASN A 62 19.55 -9.08 -2.61
N ILE A 63 19.00 -8.24 -1.73
CA ILE A 63 17.65 -7.69 -1.88
C ILE A 63 17.77 -6.31 -2.51
N SER A 64 17.16 -6.13 -3.68
CA SER A 64 17.15 -4.84 -4.38
C SER A 64 16.28 -3.82 -3.63
N TYR A 65 16.69 -2.57 -3.63
CA TYR A 65 15.91 -1.47 -3.05
C TYR A 65 15.61 -0.41 -4.11
N LEU A 66 14.34 -0.03 -4.23
CA LEU A 66 13.86 1.07 -5.06
C LEU A 66 12.98 2.00 -4.22
N HIS A 67 13.02 3.29 -4.52
CA HIS A 67 12.16 4.28 -3.87
C HIS A 67 11.15 4.83 -4.87
N PHE A 68 9.86 4.65 -4.57
CA PHE A 68 8.70 5.07 -5.38
C PHE A 68 7.90 6.14 -4.61
N GLY A 69 8.59 7.06 -3.94
CA GLY A 69 7.95 8.11 -3.15
C GLY A 69 7.11 9.07 -4.00
N GLU A 70 7.49 9.29 -5.27
CA GLU A 70 6.72 10.11 -6.20
C GLU A 70 5.51 9.38 -6.77
N GLU A 71 5.65 8.09 -7.10
CA GLU A 71 4.56 7.31 -7.69
C GLU A 71 3.53 6.82 -6.68
N PHE A 72 3.98 6.42 -5.50
CA PHE A 72 3.18 5.72 -4.51
C PHE A 72 3.14 6.40 -3.13
N GLY A 73 3.85 7.52 -2.96
CA GLY A 73 3.77 8.32 -1.74
C GLY A 73 2.40 8.92 -1.52
N ALA A 74 2.02 9.08 -0.26
CA ALA A 74 0.72 9.62 0.13
C ALA A 74 0.73 11.09 0.56
N ARG A 75 1.90 11.76 0.51
CA ARG A 75 2.03 13.20 0.80
C ARG A 75 1.99 13.98 -0.50
N HIS A 76 0.86 14.64 -0.75
CA HIS A 76 0.62 15.56 -1.85
C HIS A 76 0.18 16.90 -1.30
N THR A 77 0.56 17.99 -1.97
CA THR A 77 0.20 19.37 -1.60
C THR A 77 -0.46 20.13 -2.74
N GLU A 78 -0.52 19.52 -3.93
CA GLU A 78 -1.14 20.04 -5.12
C GLU A 78 -2.66 20.10 -4.94
N LYS A 79 -3.25 21.29 -5.10
CA LYS A 79 -4.67 21.55 -4.79
C LYS A 79 -5.62 20.61 -5.53
N GLU A 80 -5.28 20.24 -6.75
CA GLU A 80 -6.04 19.33 -7.58
C GLU A 80 -6.11 17.92 -6.99
N LEU A 81 -5.11 17.48 -6.21
CA LEU A 81 -5.04 16.17 -5.55
C LEU A 81 -5.64 16.17 -4.15
N LEU A 82 -6.09 17.33 -3.65
CA LEU A 82 -6.74 17.45 -2.34
C LEU A 82 -8.27 17.41 -2.47
N ASN A 83 -8.94 16.93 -1.43
CA ASN A 83 -10.38 17.11 -1.27
C ASN A 83 -10.68 18.53 -0.74
N PRO A 84 -11.96 18.96 -0.68
CA PRO A 84 -12.34 20.29 -0.19
C PRO A 84 -11.90 20.61 1.26
N PHE A 85 -11.50 19.60 2.03
CA PHE A 85 -11.04 19.74 3.41
C PHE A 85 -9.51 19.75 3.52
N GLY A 86 -8.77 19.82 2.41
CA GLY A 86 -7.30 19.87 2.41
C GLY A 86 -6.62 18.52 2.69
N LYS A 87 -7.36 17.41 2.67
CA LYS A 87 -6.78 16.06 2.76
C LYS A 87 -6.51 15.50 1.38
N VAL A 88 -5.45 14.70 1.24
CA VAL A 88 -5.15 14.00 0.00
C VAL A 88 -6.31 13.09 -0.41
N ASP A 89 -6.66 13.14 -1.69
CA ASP A 89 -7.71 12.33 -2.30
C ASP A 89 -7.07 11.19 -3.12
N PHE A 90 -7.06 9.97 -2.56
CA PHE A 90 -6.49 8.81 -3.23
C PHE A 90 -7.18 8.44 -4.55
N ASP A 91 -8.46 8.79 -4.76
CA ASP A 91 -9.11 8.57 -6.07
C ASP A 91 -8.49 9.46 -7.16
N LYS A 92 -8.05 10.67 -6.80
CA LYS A 92 -7.36 11.57 -7.71
C LYS A 92 -5.92 11.14 -7.94
N VAL A 93 -5.20 10.80 -6.87
CA VAL A 93 -3.80 10.31 -6.95
C VAL A 93 -3.69 9.10 -7.88
N ARG A 94 -4.60 8.12 -7.75
CA ARG A 94 -4.62 6.91 -8.60
C ARG A 94 -4.81 7.18 -10.09
N LYS A 95 -5.34 8.34 -10.47
CA LYS A 95 -5.57 8.73 -11.86
C LYS A 95 -4.39 9.51 -12.46
N THR A 96 -3.40 9.87 -11.64
CA THR A 96 -2.23 10.62 -12.11
C THR A 96 -1.35 9.76 -13.01
N LYS A 97 -0.67 10.40 -13.97
CA LYS A 97 0.31 9.71 -14.82
C LYS A 97 1.45 9.11 -13.99
N THR A 98 1.85 9.80 -12.93
CA THR A 98 2.92 9.37 -12.01
C THR A 98 2.58 8.06 -11.32
N PHE A 99 1.39 7.96 -10.72
CA PHE A 99 0.92 6.72 -10.10
C PHE A 99 0.85 5.57 -11.10
N LEU A 100 0.25 5.80 -12.28
CA LEU A 100 0.12 4.78 -13.32
C LEU A 100 1.47 4.31 -13.85
N SER A 101 2.44 5.22 -13.99
CA SER A 101 3.83 4.88 -14.33
C SER A 101 4.45 3.95 -13.27
N GLY A 102 4.21 4.21 -11.98
CA GLY A 102 4.65 3.34 -10.88
C GLY A 102 4.08 1.93 -10.98
N VAL A 103 2.79 1.80 -11.32
CA VAL A 103 2.16 0.49 -11.53
C VAL A 103 2.81 -0.25 -12.70
N GLU A 104 3.08 0.41 -13.82
CA GLU A 104 3.76 -0.21 -14.95
C GLU A 104 5.20 -0.61 -14.63
N ARG A 105 5.92 0.20 -13.85
CA ARG A 105 7.26 -0.14 -13.35
C ARG A 105 7.23 -1.37 -12.44
N LEU A 106 6.28 -1.43 -11.51
CA LEU A 106 6.05 -2.59 -10.63
C LEU A 106 5.78 -3.85 -11.46
N LYS A 107 4.87 -3.77 -12.42
CA LYS A 107 4.51 -4.87 -13.32
C LYS A 107 5.73 -5.40 -14.09
N LYS A 108 6.56 -4.51 -14.65
CA LYS A 108 7.81 -4.89 -15.32
C LYS A 108 8.80 -5.58 -14.37
N GLY A 109 8.84 -5.16 -13.10
CA GLY A 109 9.65 -5.83 -12.07
C GLY A 109 9.18 -7.27 -11.83
N LEU A 110 7.88 -7.48 -11.67
CA LEU A 110 7.32 -8.83 -11.50
C LEU A 110 7.58 -9.71 -12.74
N GLU A 111 7.44 -9.15 -13.95
CA GLU A 111 7.70 -9.85 -15.22
C GLU A 111 9.17 -10.24 -15.40
N LYS A 112 10.10 -9.52 -14.76
CA LYS A 112 11.53 -9.87 -14.70
C LYS A 112 11.85 -10.95 -13.65
N GLY A 113 10.86 -11.43 -12.90
CA GLY A 113 11.02 -12.48 -11.88
C GLY A 113 11.37 -11.99 -10.48
N TYR A 114 11.22 -10.69 -10.18
CA TYR A 114 11.38 -10.20 -8.82
C TYR A 114 10.18 -10.58 -7.93
N THR A 115 10.45 -11.01 -6.71
CA THR A 115 9.44 -11.11 -5.65
C THR A 115 9.43 -9.78 -4.92
N ILE A 116 8.40 -8.97 -5.15
CA ILE A 116 8.37 -7.57 -4.73
C ILE A 116 7.49 -7.38 -3.50
N SER A 117 7.99 -6.61 -2.53
CA SER A 117 7.20 -6.09 -1.41
C SER A 117 7.18 -4.57 -1.38
N LEU A 118 5.99 -3.98 -1.27
CA LEU A 118 5.78 -2.55 -1.08
C LEU A 118 5.90 -2.20 0.41
N MET A 119 6.92 -1.42 0.77
CA MET A 119 7.26 -1.10 2.15
C MET A 119 6.78 0.30 2.56
N CYS A 120 6.15 0.40 3.73
CA CYS A 120 5.86 1.67 4.40
C CYS A 120 6.24 1.66 5.89
N SER A 121 5.94 2.74 6.63
CA SER A 121 6.29 2.90 8.04
C SER A 121 5.34 2.17 8.98
N GLU A 122 4.03 2.24 8.75
CA GLU A 122 3.02 1.72 9.66
C GLU A 122 3.06 0.19 9.72
N ALA A 123 3.01 -0.39 10.93
CA ALA A 123 2.97 -1.84 11.10
C ALA A 123 1.70 -2.43 10.47
N GLU A 124 0.55 -1.91 10.87
CA GLU A 124 -0.77 -2.38 10.46
C GLU A 124 -1.09 -1.87 9.03
N PRO A 125 -1.26 -2.77 8.04
CA PRO A 125 -1.58 -2.35 6.68
C PRO A 125 -2.88 -1.57 6.62
N PHE A 126 -3.87 -1.92 7.46
CA PHE A 126 -5.17 -1.27 7.49
C PHE A 126 -5.09 0.23 7.79
N ASP A 127 -4.11 0.68 8.58
CA ASP A 127 -3.85 2.09 8.95
C ASP A 127 -2.96 2.85 7.97
N CYS A 128 -2.56 2.21 6.87
CA CYS A 128 -1.58 2.75 5.94
C CYS A 128 -2.19 3.03 4.56
N HIS A 129 -1.68 4.06 3.89
CA HIS A 129 -2.00 4.33 2.49
C HIS A 129 -1.65 3.15 1.56
N ARG A 130 -0.70 2.28 1.94
CA ARG A 130 -0.38 1.10 1.14
C ARG A 130 -1.60 0.22 0.91
N PHE A 131 -2.51 0.13 1.88
CA PHE A 131 -3.78 -0.58 1.72
C PHE A 131 -4.82 0.27 0.99
N SER A 132 -5.14 1.46 1.53
CA SER A 132 -6.28 2.27 1.05
C SER A 132 -6.05 2.99 -0.28
N MET A 133 -4.79 3.19 -0.68
CA MET A 133 -4.41 3.83 -1.93
C MET A 133 -3.92 2.81 -2.96
N ILE A 134 -2.81 2.13 -2.64
CA ILE A 134 -2.06 1.33 -3.62
C ILE A 134 -2.72 -0.04 -3.82
N SER A 135 -2.94 -0.79 -2.73
CA SER A 135 -3.49 -2.15 -2.79
C SER A 135 -4.90 -2.16 -3.36
N TYR A 136 -5.71 -1.15 -3.02
CA TYR A 136 -7.01 -0.90 -3.68
C TYR A 136 -6.92 -0.96 -5.20
N TYR A 137 -5.97 -0.21 -5.78
CA TYR A 137 -5.79 -0.14 -7.24
C TYR A 137 -5.29 -1.48 -7.77
N LEU A 138 -4.25 -2.04 -7.15
CA LEU A 138 -3.63 -3.27 -7.60
C LEU A 138 -4.61 -4.45 -7.61
N ALA A 139 -5.39 -4.64 -6.53
CA ALA A 139 -6.39 -5.70 -6.43
C ALA A 139 -7.45 -5.63 -7.55
N ARG A 140 -7.85 -4.42 -7.94
CA ARG A 140 -8.82 -4.18 -9.03
C ARG A 140 -8.21 -4.27 -10.43
N ASN A 141 -6.89 -4.36 -10.54
CA ASN A 141 -6.15 -4.38 -11.80
C ASN A 141 -5.32 -5.67 -11.98
N GLY A 142 -5.80 -6.78 -11.42
CA GLY A 142 -5.29 -8.14 -11.71
C GLY A 142 -4.08 -8.58 -10.90
N PHE A 143 -3.76 -7.87 -9.81
CA PHE A 143 -2.73 -8.29 -8.86
C PHE A 143 -3.37 -8.99 -7.66
N ASN A 144 -2.70 -10.03 -7.15
CA ASN A 144 -3.01 -10.63 -5.86
C ASN A 144 -2.14 -9.96 -4.79
N VAL A 145 -2.75 -9.17 -3.91
CA VAL A 145 -2.01 -8.40 -2.90
C VAL A 145 -2.06 -9.12 -1.55
N LEU A 146 -0.87 -9.42 -1.01
CA LEU A 146 -0.68 -10.11 0.26
C LEU A 146 0.04 -9.19 1.25
N HIS A 147 -0.53 -8.98 2.43
CA HIS A 147 0.04 -8.09 3.44
C HIS A 147 0.79 -8.90 4.50
N ILE A 148 2.11 -8.73 4.56
CA ILE A 148 2.96 -9.34 5.57
C ILE A 148 2.77 -8.58 6.89
N LEU A 149 2.43 -9.32 7.93
CA LEU A 149 2.24 -8.82 9.29
C LEU A 149 3.51 -8.97 10.12
N LYS A 150 3.54 -8.25 11.26
CA LYS A 150 4.70 -8.18 12.16
C LYS A 150 5.18 -9.54 12.69
N ASP A 151 4.30 -10.54 12.74
CA ASP A 151 4.52 -11.88 13.27
C ASP A 151 4.84 -12.90 12.16
N LYS A 152 5.21 -12.43 10.95
CA LYS A 152 5.49 -13.25 9.76
C LYS A 152 4.28 -14.04 9.27
N THR A 153 3.06 -13.59 9.60
CA THR A 153 1.83 -14.10 8.96
C THR A 153 1.43 -13.21 7.78
N ILE A 154 0.47 -13.68 6.99
CA ILE A 154 -0.13 -12.93 5.89
C ILE A 154 -1.60 -12.70 6.21
N ILE A 155 -2.08 -11.49 5.90
CA ILE A 155 -3.49 -11.21 5.68
C ILE A 155 -3.70 -10.83 4.21
N THR A 156 -4.74 -11.37 3.59
CA THR A 156 -5.10 -11.07 2.20
C THR A 156 -5.77 -9.71 2.08
N ASN A 157 -5.74 -9.10 0.89
CA ASN A 157 -6.47 -7.85 0.65
C ASN A 157 -7.99 -8.03 0.90
N ASP A 158 -8.56 -9.16 0.50
CA ASP A 158 -9.99 -9.47 0.69
C ASP A 158 -10.37 -9.55 2.17
N GLU A 159 -9.51 -10.10 3.03
CA GLU A 159 -9.72 -10.11 4.48
C GLU A 159 -9.68 -8.70 5.08
N LEU A 160 -8.77 -7.85 4.59
CA LEU A 160 -8.76 -6.44 4.98
C LEU A 160 -9.98 -5.68 4.45
N GLU A 161 -10.48 -5.99 3.25
CA GLU A 161 -11.73 -5.42 2.72
C GLU A 161 -12.94 -5.82 3.58
N LYS A 162 -13.02 -7.08 4.06
CA LYS A 162 -14.04 -7.50 5.04
C LYS A 162 -13.96 -6.73 6.36
N LYS A 163 -12.74 -6.52 6.87
CA LYS A 163 -12.48 -5.66 8.05
C LYS A 163 -12.91 -4.22 7.79
N LEU A 164 -12.71 -3.73 6.56
CA LEU A 164 -13.08 -2.39 6.12
C LEU A 164 -14.60 -2.17 6.13
N LEU A 165 -15.34 -3.11 5.53
CA LEU A 165 -16.81 -3.10 5.54
C LEU A 165 -17.35 -3.15 6.97
N THR A 166 -16.75 -3.98 7.83
CA THR A 166 -17.14 -4.08 9.25
C THR A 166 -16.93 -2.76 9.99
N LYS A 167 -15.77 -2.10 9.80
CA LYS A 167 -15.47 -0.81 10.45
C LYS A 167 -16.49 0.27 10.11
N TYR A 168 -16.96 0.31 8.87
CA TYR A 168 -17.83 1.37 8.34
C TYR A 168 -19.28 0.93 8.12
N VAL A 169 -19.70 -0.20 8.70
CA VAL A 169 -21.04 -0.80 8.49
C VAL A 169 -22.21 0.16 8.78
N LYS A 170 -22.01 1.16 9.64
CA LYS A 170 -23.03 2.18 9.98
C LYS A 170 -23.10 3.33 8.97
N GLN A 171 -22.08 3.53 8.16
CA GLN A 171 -21.91 4.66 7.23
C GLN A 171 -22.09 4.22 5.77
N ILE A 172 -21.97 2.92 5.51
CA ILE A 172 -22.18 2.33 4.19
C ILE A 172 -23.68 2.02 4.03
N PRO A 173 -24.33 2.50 2.96
CA PRO A 173 -25.73 2.19 2.69
C PRO A 173 -25.88 0.70 2.39
N LYS A 174 -26.96 0.13 2.92
CA LYS A 174 -27.33 -1.26 2.67
C LYS A 174 -28.33 -1.33 1.54
N THR A 175 -28.22 -2.38 0.73
CA THR A 175 -29.25 -2.73 -0.25
C THR A 175 -30.61 -2.82 0.43
N ASN A 176 -31.58 -2.12 -0.12
CA ASN A 176 -32.97 -2.12 0.32
C ASN A 176 -33.89 -2.24 -0.90
N LEU A 177 -35.20 -2.21 -0.68
CA LEU A 177 -36.20 -2.42 -1.73
C LEU A 177 -36.13 -1.38 -2.86
N PHE A 178 -35.59 -0.19 -2.59
CA PHE A 178 -35.56 0.95 -3.52
C PHE A 178 -34.18 1.22 -4.11
N GLU A 179 -33.11 0.81 -3.43
CA GLU A 179 -31.74 1.03 -3.84
C GLU A 179 -30.91 -0.26 -3.72
N VAL A 180 -30.34 -0.69 -4.84
CA VAL A 180 -29.44 -1.85 -4.91
C VAL A 180 -28.01 -1.36 -4.92
N PHE A 181 -27.28 -1.65 -3.85
CA PHE A 181 -25.83 -1.40 -3.79
C PHE A 181 -25.09 -2.71 -4.00
N SER A 182 -24.22 -2.78 -5.00
CA SER A 182 -23.34 -3.94 -5.15
C SER A 182 -22.34 -3.98 -4.00
N GLU A 183 -21.80 -5.16 -3.71
CA GLU A 183 -20.71 -5.31 -2.74
C GLU A 183 -19.50 -4.44 -3.12
N ASN A 184 -19.22 -4.32 -4.43
CA ASN A 184 -18.17 -3.44 -4.94
C ASN A 184 -18.44 -1.96 -4.63
N ASP A 185 -19.69 -1.49 -4.73
CA ASP A 185 -20.04 -0.10 -4.40
C ASP A 185 -19.82 0.17 -2.91
N GLN A 186 -20.24 -0.77 -2.07
CA GLN A 186 -20.04 -0.70 -0.62
C GLN A 186 -18.56 -0.67 -0.26
N ILE A 187 -17.75 -1.54 -0.86
CA ILE A 187 -16.30 -1.57 -0.65
C ILE A 187 -15.66 -0.25 -1.12
N ASN A 188 -16.01 0.25 -2.30
CA ASN A 188 -15.45 1.49 -2.84
C ASN A 188 -15.77 2.68 -1.92
N LEU A 189 -16.99 2.75 -1.37
CA LEU A 189 -17.33 3.75 -0.36
C LEU A 189 -16.52 3.56 0.93
N ALA A 190 -16.36 2.33 1.40
CA ALA A 190 -15.55 2.01 2.58
C ALA A 190 -14.10 2.49 2.42
N TYR A 191 -13.52 2.34 1.22
CA TYR A 191 -12.19 2.87 0.91
C TYR A 191 -12.13 4.40 0.93
N ARG A 192 -13.17 5.09 0.46
CA ARG A 192 -13.25 6.56 0.55
C ARG A 192 -13.36 7.04 2.00
N LEU A 193 -14.15 6.36 2.82
CA LEU A 193 -14.20 6.61 4.26
C LEU A 193 -12.81 6.38 4.89
N ARG A 194 -12.11 5.32 4.46
CA ARG A 194 -10.75 5.06 4.93
C ARG A 194 -9.74 6.10 4.52
N ASN A 195 -9.82 6.58 3.28
CA ASN A 195 -9.01 7.70 2.81
C ASN A 195 -9.13 8.89 3.78
N ILE A 196 -10.32 9.24 4.23
CA ILE A 196 -10.52 10.37 5.16
C ILE A 196 -9.79 10.14 6.50
N ASP A 197 -9.77 8.90 7.00
CA ASP A 197 -9.13 8.54 8.26
C ASP A 197 -7.59 8.56 8.19
N VAL A 198 -7.00 8.19 7.05
CA VAL A 198 -5.54 7.94 6.95
C VAL A 198 -4.80 8.89 6.01
N ALA A 199 -5.51 9.71 5.22
CA ALA A 199 -4.88 10.63 4.28
C ALA A 199 -4.08 11.71 5.00
N TYR A 200 -2.97 12.09 4.37
CA TYR A 200 -2.21 13.26 4.77
C TYR A 200 -3.08 14.51 4.73
N ASP A 201 -2.99 15.33 5.77
CA ASP A 201 -3.80 16.52 5.96
C ASP A 201 -2.90 17.74 5.90
N THR A 202 -2.96 18.52 4.81
CA THR A 202 -2.04 19.65 4.62
C THR A 202 -2.30 20.83 5.56
N ILE A 203 -3.41 20.81 6.31
CA ILE A 203 -3.83 21.90 7.20
C ILE A 203 -3.35 21.63 8.63
N ASN A 204 -3.31 20.37 9.04
CA ASN A 204 -3.07 19.96 10.43
C ASN A 204 -1.71 19.26 10.67
N THR A 205 -0.80 19.24 9.69
CA THR A 205 0.52 18.59 9.74
C THR A 205 1.69 19.55 9.83
#